data_AF-A0A962CR69-F1
#
_entry.id   AF-A0A962CR69-F1
#
_cell.length_a   1.000
_cell.length_b   1.000
_cell.length_c   1.000
_cell.angle_alpha   90.00
_cell.angle_beta   90.00
_cell.angle_gamma   90.00
#
_symmetry.space_group_name_H-M   'P 1'
#
loop_
_entity.id
_entity.type
_entity.pdbx_description
1 polymer ?
#
loop_
_entity_poly.entity_id
_entity_poly.type
_entity_poly.pdbx_seq_one_letter_code
_entity_poly.pdbx_strand_id
1 'polypeptide(L)'
;MNTSNEAKTYDIGWQHYRMNEDDGTGAGAATTITESPATEFDLSQYVVFTPRRVTLPPSAKQKIRLALRRPAGVADGEYRAHLQFKALRDDINEQNESQEKGASSAAVKINISYSIPVMFRAGSPTLAGKIQNVKLQRNPENGMLEALVTIARGNDPYGVIGHMYIYDPTGKVIGENGNAHVYPEVPSRTFRVPLIDESNLSGRNIRIVLRHYDNDKGLIYDERLVPVQ
;
A
#
# COMPACT_ATOMS: atom_id res chain seq x y z
N MET A 1 2.31 15.14 10.51
CA MET A 1 1.67 15.81 11.66
C MET A 1 2.22 15.15 12.90
N ASN A 2 2.60 15.92 13.91
CA ASN A 2 2.93 15.36 15.21
C ASN A 2 1.66 15.28 16.06
N THR A 3 1.19 14.09 16.43
CA THR A 3 -0.01 13.89 17.26
C THR A 3 0.32 13.66 18.73
N SER A 4 1.59 13.71 19.14
CA SER A 4 1.97 13.63 20.55
C SER A 4 1.94 15.00 21.24
N ASN A 5 2.05 14.96 22.55
CA ASN A 5 2.22 16.10 23.45
C ASN A 5 3.67 16.58 23.57
N GLU A 6 4.64 15.88 22.97
CA GLU A 6 6.06 16.26 22.93
C GLU A 6 6.51 16.65 21.52
N ALA A 7 7.56 17.47 21.44
CA ALA A 7 8.21 17.79 20.17
C ALA A 7 8.86 16.53 19.58
N LYS A 8 8.89 16.43 18.25
CA LYS A 8 9.52 15.30 17.55
C LYS A 8 10.32 15.78 16.36
N THR A 9 11.54 15.30 16.25
CA THR A 9 12.38 15.53 15.08
C THR A 9 12.29 14.35 14.13
N TYR A 10 12.17 14.62 12.83
CA TYR A 10 12.08 13.59 11.79
C TYR A 10 13.17 13.82 10.73
N ASP A 11 13.91 12.76 10.42
CA ASP A 11 14.72 12.65 9.21
C ASP A 11 13.88 12.12 8.05
N ILE A 12 14.04 12.75 6.88
CA ILE A 12 13.27 12.44 5.68
C ILE A 12 14.24 11.95 4.61
N GLY A 13 13.98 10.75 4.07
CA GLY A 13 14.85 10.05 3.13
C GLY A 13 14.07 9.24 2.10
N TRP A 14 14.77 8.75 1.10
CA TRP A 14 14.23 7.72 0.20
C TRP A 14 14.51 6.33 0.76
N GLN A 15 13.57 5.42 0.55
CA GLN A 15 13.66 4.00 0.88
C GLN A 15 13.02 3.20 -0.25
N HIS A 16 13.53 2.02 -0.53
CA HIS A 16 12.96 1.14 -1.55
C HIS A 16 12.29 -0.07 -0.90
N TYR A 17 11.14 -0.44 -1.46
CA TYR A 17 10.42 -1.64 -1.08
C TYR A 17 10.16 -2.46 -2.33
N ARG A 18 10.40 -3.76 -2.23
CA ARG A 18 10.02 -4.75 -3.22
C ARG A 18 8.80 -5.51 -2.72
N MET A 19 7.76 -5.57 -3.53
CA MET A 19 6.65 -6.49 -3.32
C MET A 19 7.12 -7.91 -3.61
N ASN A 20 6.92 -8.82 -2.65
CA ASN A 20 7.20 -10.22 -2.84
C ASN A 20 6.04 -10.87 -3.60
N GLU A 21 6.32 -11.98 -4.28
CA GLU A 21 5.26 -12.82 -4.84
C GLU A 21 4.34 -13.30 -3.71
N ASP A 22 3.04 -13.30 -4.01
CA ASP A 22 2.02 -13.78 -3.09
C ASP A 22 1.95 -15.31 -3.16
N ASP A 23 1.70 -15.96 -2.03
CA ASP A 23 1.54 -17.42 -1.94
C ASP A 23 0.17 -17.91 -2.45
N GLY A 24 -0.66 -16.98 -2.91
CA GLY A 24 -2.01 -17.23 -3.42
C GLY A 24 -3.07 -17.42 -2.33
N THR A 25 -2.71 -17.32 -1.05
CA THR A 25 -3.65 -17.47 0.08
C THR A 25 -4.46 -16.20 0.35
N GLY A 26 -4.07 -15.07 -0.24
CA GLY A 26 -4.69 -13.77 -0.03
C GLY A 26 -4.42 -13.17 1.34
N ALA A 27 -3.42 -13.68 2.10
CA ALA A 27 -2.98 -13.13 3.38
C ALA A 27 -2.26 -11.76 3.26
N GLY A 28 -2.09 -11.27 2.03
CA GLY A 28 -1.43 -10.01 1.71
C GLY A 28 -0.01 -10.24 1.18
N ALA A 29 0.43 -9.42 0.24
CA ALA A 29 1.79 -9.53 -0.27
C ALA A 29 2.76 -8.87 0.73
N ALA A 30 3.69 -9.66 1.25
CA ALA A 30 4.80 -9.14 2.03
C ALA A 30 5.63 -8.17 1.17
N THR A 31 6.16 -7.13 1.82
CA THR A 31 7.11 -6.22 1.18
C THR A 31 8.43 -6.26 1.93
N THR A 32 9.52 -6.30 1.18
CA THR A 32 10.88 -6.31 1.73
C THR A 32 11.53 -4.96 1.48
N ILE A 33 12.22 -4.42 2.48
CA ILE A 33 13.07 -3.23 2.32
C ILE A 33 14.31 -3.62 1.53
N THR A 34 14.67 -2.83 0.51
CA THR A 34 15.81 -3.10 -0.36
C THR A 34 16.71 -1.87 -0.47
N GLU A 35 18.00 -2.08 -0.69
CA GLU A 35 18.98 -1.00 -0.92
C GLU A 35 18.87 -0.37 -2.32
N SER A 36 18.03 -0.95 -3.19
CA SER A 36 17.90 -0.58 -4.60
C SER A 36 16.45 -0.72 -5.04
N PRO A 37 16.04 -0.02 -6.12
CA PRO A 37 14.69 -0.08 -6.64
C PRO A 37 14.28 -1.51 -7.05
N ALA A 38 12.98 -1.82 -6.93
CA ALA A 38 12.46 -3.13 -7.27
C ALA A 38 12.47 -3.43 -8.79
N THR A 39 12.54 -2.38 -9.59
CA THR A 39 12.64 -2.36 -11.05
C THR A 39 13.73 -1.38 -11.47
N GLU A 40 13.99 -1.23 -12.78
CA GLU A 40 14.89 -0.21 -13.31
C GLU A 40 14.38 1.25 -13.14
N PHE A 41 13.12 1.43 -12.75
CA PHE A 41 12.46 2.73 -12.68
C PHE A 41 12.52 3.33 -11.26
N ASP A 42 13.64 3.96 -10.92
CA ASP A 42 13.83 4.61 -9.62
C ASP A 42 13.36 6.07 -9.60
N LEU A 43 12.37 6.38 -8.77
CA LEU A 43 11.90 7.74 -8.59
C LEU A 43 12.88 8.64 -7.82
N SER A 44 13.73 8.03 -6.97
CA SER A 44 14.60 8.76 -6.04
C SER A 44 15.61 9.67 -6.76
N GLN A 45 15.97 9.29 -7.99
CA GLN A 45 16.89 10.04 -8.85
C GLN A 45 16.27 11.30 -9.47
N TYR A 46 14.94 11.36 -9.57
CA TYR A 46 14.23 12.41 -10.28
C TYR A 46 13.44 13.33 -9.35
N VAL A 47 13.18 12.94 -8.11
CA VAL A 47 12.42 13.76 -7.17
C VAL A 47 13.31 14.29 -6.06
N VAL A 48 13.37 15.62 -5.97
CA VAL A 48 13.96 16.31 -4.82
C VAL A 48 12.87 16.74 -3.86
N PHE A 49 13.16 16.72 -2.56
CA PHE A 49 12.22 17.15 -1.54
C PHE A 49 12.85 18.08 -0.52
N THR A 50 12.01 18.88 0.13
CA THR A 50 12.41 19.79 1.21
C THR A 50 11.29 19.95 2.24
N PRO A 51 11.62 20.06 3.54
CA PRO A 51 12.95 19.91 4.14
C PRO A 51 13.42 18.44 4.22
N ARG A 52 14.72 18.22 4.53
CA ARG A 52 15.28 16.89 4.82
C ARG A 52 15.18 16.48 6.28
N ARG A 53 15.08 17.46 7.18
CA ARG A 53 14.87 17.27 8.61
C ARG A 53 13.87 18.31 9.09
N VAL A 54 12.97 17.93 9.99
CA VAL A 54 12.05 18.86 10.63
C VAL A 54 11.80 18.49 12.08
N THR A 55 11.82 19.49 12.95
CA THR A 55 11.34 19.38 14.33
C THR A 55 9.93 19.94 14.40
N LEU A 56 8.99 19.11 14.84
CA LEU A 56 7.58 19.45 14.96
C LEU A 56 7.20 19.60 16.44
N PRO A 57 6.76 20.80 16.88
CA PRO A 57 6.11 20.94 18.17
C PRO A 57 4.88 20.02 18.30
N PRO A 58 4.36 19.85 19.52
CA PRO A 58 3.11 19.11 19.77
C PRO A 58 1.97 19.60 18.86
N SER A 59 1.19 18.68 18.31
CA SER A 59 0.08 18.96 17.38
C SER A 59 0.43 19.71 16.08
N ALA A 60 1.72 20.00 15.84
CA ALA A 60 2.14 20.77 14.68
C ALA A 60 2.13 19.95 13.38
N LYS A 61 1.99 20.67 12.26
CA LYS A 61 2.01 20.12 10.91
C LYS A 61 3.09 20.82 10.08
N GLN A 62 3.89 20.04 9.37
CA GLN A 62 4.82 20.52 8.34
C GLN A 62 4.35 20.03 6.97
N LYS A 63 4.42 20.91 5.96
CA LYS A 63 4.28 20.53 4.55
C LYS A 63 5.65 20.17 3.98
N ILE A 64 5.76 19.01 3.35
CA ILE A 64 6.94 18.61 2.58
C ILE A 64 6.67 18.93 1.12
N ARG A 65 7.58 19.64 0.46
CA ARG A 65 7.47 19.93 -0.97
C ARG A 65 8.29 18.90 -1.73
N LEU A 66 7.66 18.28 -2.72
CA LEU A 66 8.28 17.36 -3.67
C LEU A 66 8.34 18.08 -5.01
N ALA A 67 9.50 18.07 -5.68
CA ALA A 67 9.68 18.62 -7.01
C ALA A 67 10.28 17.55 -7.93
N LEU A 68 9.53 17.20 -8.98
CA LEU A 68 9.97 16.30 -10.03
C LEU A 68 10.90 17.05 -11.00
N ARG A 69 12.17 16.66 -11.04
CA ARG A 69 13.22 17.13 -11.93
C ARG A 69 13.58 16.03 -12.92
N ARG A 70 12.70 15.77 -13.88
CA ARG A 70 12.95 14.79 -14.94
C ARG A 70 13.63 15.43 -16.16
N PRO A 71 14.63 14.78 -16.77
CA PRO A 71 15.10 15.13 -18.11
C PRO A 71 14.01 14.92 -19.17
N ALA A 72 14.19 15.52 -20.34
CA ALA A 72 13.40 15.16 -21.52
C ALA A 72 13.77 13.72 -21.96
N GLY A 73 12.77 12.90 -22.31
CA GLY A 73 13.02 11.56 -22.84
C GLY A 73 13.31 10.47 -21.79
N VAL A 74 12.79 10.59 -20.57
CA VAL A 74 12.76 9.44 -19.64
C VAL A 74 11.99 8.27 -20.26
N ALA A 75 12.45 7.05 -20.01
CA ALA A 75 11.80 5.85 -20.51
C ALA A 75 10.36 5.72 -19.97
N ASP A 76 9.48 5.14 -20.77
CA ASP A 76 8.11 4.85 -20.35
C ASP A 76 8.10 3.78 -19.25
N GLY A 77 7.44 4.09 -18.14
CA GLY A 77 7.40 3.19 -16.99
C GLY A 77 6.88 3.82 -15.71
N GLU A 78 6.68 2.97 -14.71
CA GLU A 78 6.31 3.38 -13.36
C GLU A 78 7.54 3.56 -12.47
N TYR A 79 7.93 4.81 -12.26
CA TYR A 79 8.99 5.18 -11.33
C TYR A 79 8.44 5.23 -9.91
N ARG A 80 9.03 4.45 -9.00
CA ARG A 80 8.55 4.35 -7.61
C ARG A 80 9.69 4.36 -6.60
N ALA A 81 9.47 5.08 -5.51
CA ALA A 81 10.28 5.05 -4.30
C ALA A 81 9.38 5.34 -3.10
N HIS A 82 9.90 5.23 -1.88
CA HIS A 82 9.11 5.53 -0.68
C HIS A 82 9.77 6.64 0.11
N LEU A 83 9.01 7.68 0.38
CA LEU A 83 9.47 8.77 1.23
C LEU A 83 9.36 8.34 2.68
N GLN A 84 10.51 8.06 3.29
CA GLN A 84 10.64 7.61 4.66
C GLN A 84 10.78 8.79 5.61
N PHE A 85 10.08 8.73 6.73
CA PHE A 85 10.17 9.64 7.86
C PHE A 85 10.63 8.84 9.08
N LYS A 86 11.88 9.02 9.49
CA LYS A 86 12.45 8.38 10.67
C LYS A 86 12.41 9.36 11.83
N ALA A 87 11.68 9.03 12.89
CA ALA A 87 11.72 9.83 14.11
C ALA A 87 13.14 9.72 14.71
N LEU A 88 13.78 10.87 14.90
CA LEU A 88 14.96 10.98 15.73
C LEU A 88 14.50 10.98 17.18
N ARG A 89 15.30 10.34 18.03
CA ARG A 89 15.14 10.50 19.47
C ARG A 89 15.72 11.85 19.82
N ASP A 90 14.99 12.61 20.62
CA ASP A 90 15.59 13.70 21.36
C ASP A 90 16.35 13.01 22.51
N ASP A 91 17.68 13.06 22.51
CA ASP A 91 18.53 12.48 23.57
C ASP A 91 18.37 13.20 24.93
N ILE A 92 17.26 13.91 25.16
CA ILE A 92 17.06 14.89 26.22
C ILE A 92 16.64 14.23 27.56
N ASN A 93 16.63 12.90 27.67
CA ASN A 93 16.37 12.21 28.94
C ASN A 93 17.44 11.17 29.33
N GLU A 94 18.71 11.36 28.93
CA GLU A 94 19.83 10.61 29.54
C GLU A 94 20.25 11.16 30.94
N GLN A 95 19.59 12.19 31.48
CA GLN A 95 19.98 12.79 32.76
C GLN A 95 19.16 12.38 34.01
N ASN A 96 18.23 11.43 33.93
CA ASN A 96 17.50 10.96 35.12
C ASN A 96 17.36 9.44 35.21
N GLU A 97 18.45 8.69 35.03
CA GLU A 97 18.56 7.36 35.63
C GLU A 97 19.56 7.40 36.79
N SER A 98 19.12 7.94 37.93
CA SER A 98 19.67 7.53 39.22
C SER A 98 19.48 6.03 39.35
N GLN A 99 20.57 5.28 39.18
CA GLN A 99 20.64 3.84 39.44
C GLN A 99 20.24 3.54 40.89
N GLU A 100 18.99 3.13 41.12
CA GLU A 100 18.68 2.28 42.25
C GLU A 100 19.03 0.84 41.89
N LYS A 101 20.12 0.34 42.50
CA LYS A 101 20.54 -1.06 42.45
C LYS A 101 19.42 -1.94 43.02
N GLY A 102 18.75 -2.74 42.19
CA GLY A 102 17.87 -3.79 42.71
C GLY A 102 16.96 -4.55 41.74
N ALA A 103 16.68 -4.04 40.55
CA ALA A 103 15.83 -4.74 39.59
C ALA A 103 16.42 -4.68 38.19
N SER A 104 16.49 -5.83 37.51
CA SER A 104 16.88 -5.90 36.11
C SER A 104 15.75 -5.30 35.26
N SER A 105 15.77 -3.98 35.05
CA SER A 105 14.83 -3.30 34.16
C SER A 105 15.34 -3.38 32.73
N ALA A 106 14.72 -4.24 31.92
CA ALA A 106 14.96 -4.23 30.48
C ALA A 106 14.23 -3.03 29.85
N ALA A 107 14.95 -1.95 29.56
CA ALA A 107 14.39 -0.81 28.84
C ALA A 107 14.20 -1.15 27.35
N VAL A 108 12.94 -1.23 26.90
CA VAL A 108 12.61 -1.47 25.48
C VAL A 108 12.66 -0.15 24.71
N LYS A 109 13.59 -0.09 23.75
CA LYS A 109 13.83 1.10 22.90
C LYS A 109 13.08 0.97 21.57
N ILE A 110 11.93 1.61 21.42
CA ILE A 110 11.11 1.60 20.18
C ILE A 110 11.61 2.66 19.18
N ASN A 111 11.81 2.29 17.92
CA ASN A 111 12.10 3.21 16.82
C ASN A 111 10.90 3.26 15.87
N ILE A 112 10.36 4.46 15.62
CA ILE A 112 9.20 4.64 14.75
C ILE A 112 9.66 5.24 13.42
N SER A 113 9.25 4.62 12.33
CA SER A 113 9.42 5.18 10.98
C SER A 113 8.13 5.03 10.17
N TYR A 114 7.84 6.02 9.34
CA TYR A 114 6.73 6.00 8.38
C TYR A 114 7.29 5.97 6.97
N SER A 115 6.62 5.29 6.06
CA SER A 115 7.05 5.17 4.67
C SER A 115 5.85 5.41 3.76
N ILE A 116 5.94 6.41 2.89
CA ILE A 116 4.85 6.80 1.98
C ILE A 116 5.29 6.48 0.55
N PRO A 117 4.57 5.61 -0.20
CA PRO A 117 4.89 5.36 -1.59
C PRO A 117 4.69 6.65 -2.40
N VAL A 118 5.70 7.00 -3.19
CA VAL A 118 5.64 8.08 -4.17
C VAL A 118 5.87 7.44 -5.54
N MET A 119 5.01 7.76 -6.49
CA MET A 119 5.07 7.20 -7.82
C MET A 119 4.88 8.27 -8.89
N PHE A 120 5.59 8.10 -10.00
CA PHE A 120 5.44 8.89 -11.21
C PHE A 120 5.36 7.92 -12.39
N ARG A 121 4.35 8.08 -13.25
CA ARG A 121 4.19 7.28 -14.47
C ARG A 121 4.56 8.12 -15.68
N ALA A 122 5.62 7.73 -16.39
CA ALA A 122 5.98 8.27 -17.69
C ALA A 122 5.25 7.49 -18.80
N GLY A 123 4.95 8.13 -19.93
CA GLY A 123 4.28 7.47 -21.05
C GLY A 123 2.77 7.32 -20.89
N SER A 124 2.18 6.48 -21.73
CA SER A 124 0.75 6.16 -21.73
C SER A 124 0.53 4.74 -21.19
N PRO A 125 0.24 4.58 -19.89
CA PRO A 125 0.04 3.26 -19.32
C PRO A 125 -1.15 2.57 -19.99
N THR A 126 -0.88 1.41 -20.55
CA THR A 126 -1.91 0.46 -20.97
C THR A 126 -2.65 -0.04 -19.73
N LEU A 127 -3.97 -0.01 -19.82
CA LEU A 127 -4.87 -0.40 -18.75
C LEU A 127 -5.01 -1.92 -18.73
N ALA A 128 -4.07 -2.60 -18.09
CA ALA A 128 -3.91 -4.05 -18.22
C ALA A 128 -4.24 -4.86 -16.95
N GLY A 129 -4.98 -4.31 -15.99
CA GLY A 129 -5.43 -5.07 -14.82
C GLY A 129 -6.57 -6.03 -15.16
N LYS A 130 -6.45 -7.32 -14.79
CA LYS A 130 -7.47 -8.34 -15.05
C LYS A 130 -7.80 -9.16 -13.82
N ILE A 131 -9.10 -9.42 -13.61
CA ILE A 131 -9.58 -10.36 -12.60
C ILE A 131 -9.44 -11.76 -13.19
N GLN A 132 -8.34 -12.45 -12.89
CA GLN A 132 -7.98 -13.72 -13.50
C GLN A 132 -8.78 -14.89 -12.92
N ASN A 133 -8.85 -14.97 -11.60
CA ASN A 133 -9.52 -16.06 -10.89
C ASN A 133 -10.33 -15.53 -9.70
N VAL A 134 -11.43 -16.19 -9.38
CA VAL A 134 -12.27 -15.90 -8.22
C VAL A 134 -12.70 -17.20 -7.58
N LYS A 135 -12.41 -17.36 -6.30
CA LYS A 135 -12.87 -18.49 -5.49
C LYS A 135 -13.62 -17.97 -4.27
N LEU A 136 -14.84 -18.47 -4.06
CA LEU A 136 -15.59 -18.24 -2.83
C LEU A 136 -15.27 -19.36 -1.83
N GLN A 137 -15.06 -19.00 -0.58
CA GLN A 137 -14.85 -19.96 0.50
C GLN A 137 -15.37 -19.40 1.82
N ARG A 138 -15.67 -20.28 2.78
CA ARG A 138 -15.86 -19.85 4.17
C ARG A 138 -14.52 -19.82 4.87
N ASN A 139 -14.25 -18.72 5.56
CA ASN A 139 -13.09 -18.59 6.40
C ASN A 139 -13.16 -19.63 7.55
N PRO A 140 -12.14 -20.48 7.73
CA PRO A 140 -12.20 -21.56 8.71
C PRO A 140 -12.17 -21.08 10.17
N GLU A 141 -11.69 -19.86 10.44
CA GLU A 141 -11.56 -19.32 11.79
C GLU A 141 -12.85 -18.65 12.29
N ASN A 142 -13.57 -17.97 11.41
CA ASN A 142 -14.76 -17.19 11.79
C ASN A 142 -16.05 -17.52 11.00
N GLY A 143 -15.98 -18.43 10.02
CA GLY A 143 -17.11 -18.89 9.22
C GLY A 143 -17.63 -17.88 8.18
N MET A 144 -17.08 -16.67 8.11
CA MET A 144 -17.51 -15.64 7.16
C MET A 144 -17.24 -16.09 5.72
N LEU A 145 -18.18 -15.83 4.83
CA LEU A 145 -17.96 -16.00 3.41
C LEU A 145 -16.94 -14.95 2.92
N GLU A 146 -15.95 -15.40 2.15
CA GLU A 146 -14.90 -14.54 1.59
C GLU A 146 -14.63 -14.90 0.13
N ALA A 147 -14.24 -13.90 -0.65
CA ALA A 147 -13.77 -14.06 -2.01
C ALA A 147 -12.24 -13.98 -2.04
N LEU A 148 -11.59 -15.02 -2.57
CA LEU A 148 -10.21 -14.98 -3.03
C LEU A 148 -10.20 -14.54 -4.49
N VAL A 149 -9.72 -13.33 -4.76
CA VAL A 149 -9.70 -12.74 -6.10
C VAL A 149 -8.26 -12.56 -6.56
N THR A 150 -7.87 -13.25 -7.62
CA THR A 150 -6.54 -13.08 -8.25
C THR A 150 -6.62 -11.98 -9.30
N ILE A 151 -5.82 -10.94 -9.12
CA ILE A 151 -5.64 -9.86 -10.08
C ILE A 151 -4.28 -10.04 -10.75
N ALA A 152 -4.26 -10.05 -12.08
CA ALA A 152 -3.04 -10.08 -12.89
C ALA A 152 -2.82 -8.73 -13.57
N ARG A 153 -1.55 -8.35 -13.76
CA ARG A 153 -1.16 -7.24 -14.64
C ARG A 153 -0.86 -7.75 -16.05
N GLY A 154 -0.88 -6.85 -17.02
CA GLY A 154 -0.27 -7.09 -18.33
C GLY A 154 1.26 -7.04 -18.27
N ASN A 155 1.90 -7.20 -19.43
CA ASN A 155 3.36 -7.25 -19.55
C ASN A 155 4.05 -5.87 -19.57
N ASP A 156 3.28 -4.80 -19.42
CA ASP A 156 3.79 -3.43 -19.47
C ASP A 156 4.53 -3.02 -18.18
N PRO A 157 5.38 -1.98 -18.22
CA PRO A 157 6.20 -1.55 -17.07
C PRO A 157 5.39 -0.83 -15.96
N TYR A 158 4.06 -0.97 -15.96
CA TYR A 158 3.15 -0.29 -15.04
C TYR A 158 2.42 -1.27 -14.14
N GLY A 159 2.22 -0.87 -12.88
CA GLY A 159 1.41 -1.64 -11.95
C GLY A 159 -0.09 -1.43 -12.17
N VAL A 160 -0.89 -2.28 -11.54
CA VAL A 160 -2.31 -2.04 -11.33
C VAL A 160 -2.47 -1.31 -10.00
N ILE A 161 -2.95 -0.08 -10.03
CA ILE A 161 -3.30 0.68 -8.80
C ILE A 161 -4.81 0.66 -8.69
N GLY A 162 -5.28 -0.43 -8.08
CA GLY A 162 -6.69 -0.80 -8.06
C GLY A 162 -7.40 -0.55 -6.73
N HIS A 163 -8.71 -0.35 -6.84
CA HIS A 163 -9.71 -0.46 -5.78
C HIS A 163 -10.75 -1.47 -6.24
N MET A 164 -10.95 -2.53 -5.46
CA MET A 164 -11.89 -3.60 -5.78
C MET A 164 -13.17 -3.50 -4.95
N TYR A 165 -14.30 -3.66 -5.63
CA TYR A 165 -15.62 -3.74 -5.03
C TYR A 165 -16.30 -5.07 -5.41
N ILE A 166 -17.04 -5.63 -4.47
CA ILE A 166 -17.90 -6.80 -4.68
C ILE A 166 -19.33 -6.36 -4.37
N TYR A 167 -20.22 -6.52 -5.34
CA TYR A 167 -21.63 -6.17 -5.25
C TYR A 167 -22.48 -7.43 -5.23
N ASP A 168 -23.57 -7.37 -4.47
CA ASP A 168 -24.64 -8.37 -4.52
C ASP A 168 -25.52 -8.18 -5.78
N PRO A 169 -26.50 -9.06 -6.03
CA PRO A 169 -27.40 -8.95 -7.18
C PRO A 169 -28.30 -7.70 -7.17
N THR A 170 -28.47 -7.04 -6.02
CA THR A 170 -29.26 -5.81 -5.90
C THR A 170 -28.43 -4.56 -6.18
N GLY A 171 -27.11 -4.70 -6.29
CA GLY A 171 -26.17 -3.59 -6.48
C GLY A 171 -25.63 -3.02 -5.17
N LYS A 172 -25.86 -3.66 -4.03
CA LYS A 172 -25.29 -3.29 -2.72
C LYS A 172 -23.83 -3.76 -2.64
N VAL A 173 -22.92 -2.92 -2.15
CA VAL A 173 -21.54 -3.33 -1.84
C VAL A 173 -21.55 -4.26 -0.64
N ILE A 174 -21.00 -5.46 -0.84
CA ILE A 174 -20.89 -6.51 0.18
C ILE A 174 -19.44 -6.92 0.44
N GLY A 175 -18.47 -6.38 -0.30
CA GLY A 175 -17.05 -6.57 -0.05
C GLY A 175 -16.25 -5.47 -0.72
N GLU A 176 -15.15 -5.05 -0.09
CA GLU A 176 -14.31 -3.95 -0.59
C GLU A 176 -12.84 -4.22 -0.24
N ASN A 177 -11.95 -3.90 -1.17
CA ASN A 177 -10.52 -3.81 -0.91
C ASN A 177 -9.96 -2.56 -1.57
N GLY A 178 -9.70 -1.54 -0.73
CA GLY A 178 -9.15 -0.25 -1.14
C GLY A 178 -7.72 -0.30 -1.69
N ASN A 179 -6.98 -1.39 -1.44
CA ASN A 179 -5.56 -1.50 -1.77
C ASN A 179 -5.31 -2.71 -2.69
N ALA A 180 -6.16 -2.87 -3.70
CA ALA A 180 -6.07 -3.92 -4.72
C ALA A 180 -4.94 -3.64 -5.74
N HIS A 181 -3.73 -3.43 -5.23
CA HIS A 181 -2.56 -3.03 -6.01
C HIS A 181 -1.69 -4.23 -6.42
N VAL A 182 -1.22 -4.25 -7.67
CA VAL A 182 -0.23 -5.20 -8.19
C VAL A 182 0.91 -4.41 -8.81
N TYR A 183 2.07 -4.38 -8.16
CA TYR A 183 3.21 -3.55 -8.63
C TYR A 183 3.99 -4.22 -9.77
N PRO A 184 4.76 -3.46 -10.58
CA PRO A 184 5.40 -3.99 -11.78
C PRO A 184 6.33 -5.18 -11.54
N GLU A 185 6.96 -5.28 -10.36
CA GLU A 185 7.89 -6.36 -10.05
C GLU A 185 7.23 -7.74 -9.84
N VAL A 186 5.90 -7.83 -9.74
CA VAL A 186 5.14 -9.08 -9.60
C VAL A 186 4.05 -9.21 -10.68
N PRO A 187 3.79 -10.40 -11.23
CA PRO A 187 2.82 -10.57 -12.33
C PRO A 187 1.35 -10.57 -11.87
N SER A 188 1.09 -10.99 -10.64
CA SER A 188 -0.26 -11.10 -10.09
C SER A 188 -0.24 -11.12 -8.57
N ARG A 189 -1.43 -10.95 -7.98
CA ARG A 189 -1.68 -11.12 -6.53
C ARG A 189 -3.07 -11.66 -6.28
N THR A 190 -3.24 -12.41 -5.20
CA THR A 190 -4.55 -12.81 -4.70
C THR A 190 -4.94 -11.95 -3.51
N PHE A 191 -6.21 -11.55 -3.49
CA PHE A 191 -6.80 -10.72 -2.43
C PHE A 191 -7.90 -11.51 -1.76
N ARG A 192 -7.83 -11.61 -0.43
CA ARG A 192 -8.93 -12.12 0.39
C ARG A 192 -9.84 -10.97 0.78
N VAL A 193 -11.11 -11.05 0.40
CA VAL A 193 -12.11 -10.03 0.69
C VAL A 193 -13.28 -10.66 1.43
N PRO A 194 -13.44 -10.37 2.74
CA PRO A 194 -14.61 -10.80 3.50
C PRO A 194 -15.89 -10.18 2.92
N LEU A 195 -16.96 -10.98 2.89
CA LEU A 195 -18.29 -10.52 2.49
C LEU A 195 -19.12 -10.21 3.74
N ILE A 196 -19.62 -8.97 3.85
CA ILE A 196 -20.32 -8.47 5.04
C ILE A 196 -21.81 -8.81 5.07
N ASP A 197 -22.38 -9.28 3.95
CA ASP A 197 -23.79 -9.67 3.83
C ASP A 197 -23.95 -10.77 2.78
N GLU A 198 -24.52 -11.92 3.18
CA GLU A 198 -24.75 -13.08 2.30
C GLU A 198 -26.24 -13.36 2.01
N SER A 199 -27.15 -12.54 2.55
CA SER A 199 -28.60 -12.80 2.53
C SER A 199 -29.20 -12.98 1.13
N ASN A 200 -28.63 -12.31 0.12
CA ASN A 200 -29.12 -12.29 -1.26
C ASN A 200 -28.25 -13.09 -2.25
N LEU A 201 -27.35 -13.95 -1.76
CA LEU A 201 -26.32 -14.55 -2.61
C LEU A 201 -26.68 -15.93 -3.19
N SER A 202 -27.46 -16.74 -2.47
CA SER A 202 -27.70 -18.14 -2.85
C SER A 202 -28.28 -18.28 -4.26
N GLY A 203 -27.58 -19.02 -5.12
CA GLY A 203 -27.99 -19.30 -6.50
C GLY A 203 -27.94 -18.09 -7.44
N ARG A 204 -27.26 -17.01 -7.06
CA ARG A 204 -27.15 -15.76 -7.83
C ARG A 204 -25.70 -15.39 -8.11
N ASN A 205 -25.50 -14.44 -9.02
CA ASN A 205 -24.17 -13.93 -9.33
C ASN A 205 -23.83 -12.71 -8.47
N ILE A 206 -22.62 -12.70 -7.91
CA ILE A 206 -21.99 -11.47 -7.43
C ILE A 206 -21.27 -10.78 -8.58
N ARG A 207 -21.11 -9.47 -8.47
CA ARG A 207 -20.41 -8.63 -9.45
C ARG A 207 -19.16 -8.06 -8.82
N ILE A 208 -17.99 -8.41 -9.36
CA ILE A 208 -16.69 -7.93 -8.88
C ILE A 208 -16.18 -6.90 -9.87
N VAL A 209 -15.85 -5.72 -9.38
CA VAL A 209 -15.39 -4.60 -10.20
C VAL A 209 -14.02 -4.15 -9.68
N LEU A 210 -13.02 -4.18 -10.55
CA LEU A 210 -11.69 -3.65 -10.30
C LEU A 210 -11.59 -2.27 -10.96
N ARG A 211 -11.54 -1.21 -10.14
CA ARG A 211 -11.45 0.18 -10.58
C ARG A 211 -10.06 0.74 -10.37
N HIS A 212 -9.75 1.82 -11.06
CA HIS A 212 -8.62 2.66 -10.67
C HIS A 212 -8.83 3.21 -9.25
N TYR A 213 -7.78 3.24 -8.44
CA TYR A 213 -7.85 3.71 -7.04
C TYR A 213 -8.44 5.12 -6.89
N ASP A 214 -8.03 6.01 -7.79
CA ASP A 214 -8.64 7.33 -7.96
C ASP A 214 -10.04 7.19 -8.60
N ASN A 215 -11.06 7.22 -7.76
CA ASN A 215 -12.47 7.06 -8.15
C ASN A 215 -12.95 8.16 -9.09
N ASP A 216 -12.36 9.36 -9.05
CA ASP A 216 -12.77 10.50 -9.88
C ASP A 216 -12.45 10.26 -11.37
N LYS A 217 -11.51 9.35 -11.66
CA LYS A 217 -11.22 8.94 -13.04
C LYS A 217 -12.33 8.09 -13.66
N GLY A 218 -13.25 7.55 -12.86
CA GLY A 218 -14.34 6.68 -13.33
C GLY A 218 -13.85 5.42 -14.06
N LEU A 219 -12.58 5.07 -13.90
CA LEU A 219 -11.91 4.08 -14.73
C LEU A 219 -12.08 2.68 -14.15
N ILE A 220 -12.50 1.73 -14.99
CA ILE A 220 -12.64 0.31 -14.65
C ILE A 220 -11.55 -0.46 -15.41
N TYR A 221 -10.71 -1.20 -14.68
CA TYR A 221 -9.74 -2.11 -15.29
C TYR A 221 -10.42 -3.38 -15.79
N ASP A 222 -11.30 -3.97 -14.97
CA ASP A 222 -12.00 -5.20 -15.30
C ASP A 222 -13.27 -5.37 -14.44
N GLU A 223 -14.22 -6.15 -14.94
CA GLU A 223 -15.44 -6.51 -14.24
C GLU A 223 -15.82 -7.96 -14.54
N ARG A 224 -16.24 -8.71 -13.52
CA ARG A 224 -16.69 -10.10 -13.66
C ARG A 224 -17.94 -10.40 -12.86
N LEU A 225 -18.84 -11.17 -13.46
CA LEU A 225 -19.94 -11.83 -12.77
C LEU A 225 -19.50 -13.23 -12.35
N VAL A 226 -19.72 -13.57 -11.09
CA VAL A 226 -19.29 -14.85 -10.51
C VAL A 226 -20.49 -15.51 -9.84
N PRO A 227 -20.86 -16.74 -10.23
CA PRO A 227 -21.95 -17.45 -9.58
C PRO A 227 -21.57 -17.85 -8.15
N VAL A 228 -22.50 -17.64 -7.21
CA VAL A 228 -22.42 -18.17 -5.86
C VAL A 228 -23.13 -19.53 -5.86
N GLN A 229 -22.34 -20.59 -5.68
CA GLN A 229 -22.85 -21.96 -5.56
C GLN A 229 -23.40 -22.23 -4.16
#